data_AF-A0A7C4EBW8-F1
#
_entry.id   AF-A0A7C4EBW8-F1
#
_cell.length_a   1.000
_cell.length_b   1.000
_cell.length_c   1.000
_cell.angle_alpha   90.00
_cell.angle_beta   90.00
_cell.angle_gamma   90.00
#
_symmetry.space_group_name_H-M   'P 1'
#
loop_
_entity.id
_entity.type
_entity.pdbx_description
1 polymer ?
#
loop_
_entity_poly.entity_id
_entity_poly.type
_entity_poly.pdbx_seq_one_letter_code
_entity_poly.pdbx_strand_id
1 'polypeptide(L)'
;MIRRGVLLLVVVLLVASGLSAVTAQHRARSLFVDLERAQQQAKSLEAEGDRLRVELGRASQPATVEAAARALGLRPVDAARTVFLPATAGQPEPSGAAK
;
A
#
# COMPACT_ATOMS: atom_id res chain seq x y z
N MET A 1 9.59 -21.26 -66.52
CA MET A 1 8.39 -21.01 -65.68
C MET A 1 8.72 -20.99 -64.19
N ILE A 2 9.55 -21.92 -63.69
CA ILE A 2 9.95 -22.06 -62.27
C ILE A 2 10.54 -20.77 -61.67
N ARG A 3 11.42 -20.06 -62.38
CA ARG A 3 12.00 -18.77 -61.92
C ARG A 3 10.95 -17.69 -61.56
N ARG A 4 9.85 -17.60 -62.32
CA ARG A 4 8.77 -16.63 -62.05
C ARG A 4 7.95 -17.02 -60.82
N GLY A 5 7.71 -18.32 -60.63
CA GLY A 5 7.03 -18.82 -59.43
C GLY A 5 7.83 -18.54 -58.16
N VAL A 6 9.15 -18.73 -58.19
CA VAL A 6 10.04 -18.41 -57.05
C VAL A 6 10.03 -16.91 -56.74
N LEU A 7 10.04 -16.04 -57.76
CA LEU A 7 9.97 -14.59 -57.55
C LEU A 7 8.66 -14.18 -56.86
N LEU A 8 7.52 -14.74 -57.28
CA LEU A 8 6.23 -14.48 -56.66
C LEU A 8 6.18 -14.95 -55.21
N LEU A 9 6.73 -16.13 -54.90
CA LEU A 9 6.81 -16.65 -53.53
C LEU A 9 7.58 -15.69 -52.61
N VAL A 10 8.73 -15.20 -53.06
CA VAL A 10 9.55 -14.26 -52.28
C VAL A 10 8.81 -12.95 -52.02
N VAL A 11 8.11 -12.41 -53.03
CA VAL A 11 7.29 -11.20 -52.87
C VAL A 11 6.20 -11.41 -51.82
N VAL A 12 5.48 -12.53 -51.88
CA VAL A 12 4.43 -12.85 -50.90
C VAL A 12 5.02 -12.98 -49.50
N LEU A 13 6.17 -13.63 -49.34
CA LEU A 13 6.87 -13.74 -48.05
C LEU A 13 7.26 -12.36 -47.50
N LEU A 14 7.77 -11.49 -48.36
CA LEU A 14 8.17 -10.12 -47.97
C LEU A 14 6.96 -9.30 -47.49
N VAL A 15 5.86 -9.38 -48.23
CA VAL A 15 4.61 -8.70 -47.88
C VAL A 15 4.06 -9.26 -46.56
N ALA A 16 4.02 -10.58 -46.39
CA ALA A 16 3.58 -11.22 -45.16
C ALA A 16 4.46 -10.79 -43.96
N SER A 17 5.77 -10.73 -44.13
CA SER A 17 6.70 -10.24 -43.11
C SER A 17 6.42 -8.78 -42.72
N GLY A 18 6.24 -7.90 -43.71
CA GLY A 18 5.90 -6.49 -43.47
C GLY A 18 4.57 -6.31 -42.72
N LEU A 19 3.53 -7.04 -43.12
CA LEU A 19 2.23 -7.02 -42.43
C LEU A 19 2.34 -7.57 -41.00
N SER A 20 3.09 -8.66 -40.81
CA SER A 20 3.35 -9.23 -39.49
C SER A 20 4.07 -8.24 -38.57
N ALA A 21 5.08 -7.52 -39.07
CA ALA A 21 5.78 -6.50 -38.31
C ALA A 21 4.87 -5.34 -37.88
N VAL A 22 4.02 -4.84 -38.78
CA VAL A 22 3.08 -3.75 -38.48
C VAL A 22 2.04 -4.19 -37.45
N THR A 23 1.48 -5.40 -37.58
CA THR A 23 0.51 -5.92 -36.63
C THR A 23 1.13 -6.17 -35.25
N ALA A 24 2.37 -6.68 -35.20
CA ALA A 24 3.13 -6.83 -33.97
C ALA A 24 3.40 -5.47 -33.30
N GLN A 25 3.77 -4.45 -34.08
CA GLN A 25 4.02 -3.10 -33.57
C GLN A 25 2.74 -2.45 -33.02
N HIS A 26 1.60 -2.66 -33.68
CA HIS A 26 0.32 -2.16 -33.19
C HIS A 26 -0.08 -2.80 -31.86
N ARG A 27 0.07 -4.13 -31.75
CA ARG A 27 -0.19 -4.88 -30.50
C ARG A 27 0.76 -4.44 -29.38
N ALA A 28 2.05 -4.30 -29.67
CA ALA A 28 3.03 -3.83 -28.71
C ALA A 28 2.68 -2.44 -28.16
N ARG A 29 2.23 -1.52 -29.02
CA ARG A 29 1.83 -0.18 -28.59
C ARG A 29 0.60 -0.20 -27.70
N SER A 30 -0.42 -0.99 -28.02
CA SER A 30 -1.62 -1.11 -27.17
C SER A 30 -1.28 -1.68 -25.79
N LEU A 31 -0.53 -2.79 -25.75
CA LEU A 31 -0.12 -3.43 -24.50
C LEU A 31 0.75 -2.50 -23.65
N PHE A 32 1.64 -1.72 -24.28
CA PHE A 32 2.46 -0.76 -23.57
C PHE A 32 1.64 0.35 -22.92
N VAL A 33 0.63 0.87 -23.62
CA VAL A 33 -0.27 1.90 -23.07
C VAL A 33 -1.07 1.35 -21.89
N ASP A 34 -1.57 0.12 -21.98
CA ASP A 34 -2.32 -0.49 -20.87
C ASP A 34 -1.42 -0.75 -19.65
N LEU A 35 -0.18 -1.19 -19.88
CA LEU A 35 0.83 -1.32 -18.83
C LEU A 35 1.12 0.03 -18.17
N GLU A 36 1.33 1.07 -18.96
CA GLU A 36 1.66 2.41 -18.47
C GLU A 36 0.51 3.00 -17.64
N ARG A 37 -0.75 2.77 -18.05
CA ARG A 37 -1.93 3.13 -17.26
C ARG A 37 -1.95 2.43 -15.91
N ALA A 38 -1.73 1.12 -15.88
CA ALA A 38 -1.71 0.35 -14.64
C ALA A 38 -0.56 0.80 -13.72
N GLN A 39 0.62 1.06 -14.26
CA GLN A 39 1.76 1.60 -13.51
C GLN A 39 1.48 2.98 -12.95
N GLN A 40 0.80 3.85 -13.70
CA GLN A 40 0.44 5.18 -13.24
C GLN A 40 -0.56 5.12 -12.07
N GLN A 41 -1.53 4.20 -12.14
CA GLN A 41 -2.47 3.95 -11.04
C GLN A 41 -1.77 3.40 -9.80
N ALA A 42 -0.82 2.48 -9.97
CA ALA A 42 -0.02 1.97 -8.85
C ALA A 42 0.76 3.10 -8.15
N LYS A 43 1.43 3.96 -8.93
CA LYS A 43 2.16 5.11 -8.40
C LYS A 43 1.28 6.11 -7.65
N SER A 44 0.07 6.39 -8.16
CA SER A 44 -0.85 7.28 -7.45
C SER A 44 -1.30 6.68 -6.11
N LEU A 45 -1.60 5.38 -6.08
CA LEU A 45 -1.97 4.69 -4.84
C LEU A 45 -0.83 4.65 -3.83
N GLU A 46 0.42 4.45 -4.27
CA GLU A 46 1.60 4.51 -3.40
C GLU A 46 1.75 5.90 -2.76
N ALA A 47 1.62 6.97 -3.55
CA ALA A 47 1.71 8.34 -3.06
C ALA A 47 0.59 8.68 -2.04
N GLU A 48 -0.63 8.22 -2.30
CA GLU A 48 -1.75 8.35 -1.36
C GLU A 48 -1.45 7.59 -0.06
N GLY A 49 -0.98 6.34 -0.17
CA GLY A 49 -0.62 5.53 0.99
C GLY A 49 0.44 6.18 1.87
N ASP A 50 1.47 6.77 1.25
CA ASP A 50 2.53 7.47 1.98
C ASP A 50 2.02 8.72 2.67
N ARG A 51 1.15 9.48 2.00
CA ARG A 51 0.48 10.62 2.63
C ARG A 51 -0.34 10.19 3.85
N LEU A 52 -1.14 9.13 3.73
CA LEU A 52 -1.93 8.60 4.83
C LEU A 52 -1.04 8.15 6.00
N ARG A 53 0.10 7.51 5.73
CA ARG A 53 1.06 7.11 6.78
C ARG A 53 1.64 8.29 7.52
N VAL A 54 1.94 9.38 6.81
CA VAL A 54 2.41 10.62 7.43
C VAL A 54 1.30 11.25 8.29
N GLU A 55 0.06 11.26 7.81
CA GLU A 55 -1.09 11.74 8.58
C GLU A 55 -1.33 10.88 9.83
N LEU A 56 -1.21 9.56 9.72
CA LEU A 56 -1.30 8.63 10.85
C LEU A 56 -0.16 8.87 11.84
N GLY A 57 1.08 9.07 11.37
CA GLY A 57 2.22 9.39 12.20
C GLY A 57 2.07 10.73 12.94
N ARG A 58 1.35 11.70 12.36
CA ARG A 58 0.96 12.95 13.04
C ARG A 58 -0.12 12.70 14.08
N ALA A 59 -1.11 11.86 13.79
CA ALA A 59 -2.16 11.51 14.74
C ALA A 59 -1.63 10.68 15.93
N SER A 60 -0.67 9.78 15.69
CA SER A 60 -0.09 8.90 16.72
C SER A 60 1.00 9.57 17.56
N GLN A 61 1.35 10.83 17.28
CA GLN A 61 2.31 11.54 18.10
C GLN A 61 1.73 11.75 19.51
N PRO A 62 2.44 11.37 20.58
CA PRO A 62 1.97 11.61 21.94
C PRO A 62 1.77 13.10 22.24
N ALA A 63 2.44 13.99 21.51
CA ALA A 63 2.25 15.44 21.58
C ALA A 63 0.82 15.89 21.23
N THR A 64 0.14 15.22 20.29
CA THR A 64 -1.25 15.52 19.91
C THR A 64 -2.21 15.10 21.02
N VAL A 65 -1.97 13.95 21.64
CA VAL A 65 -2.73 13.48 22.82
C VAL A 65 -2.52 14.40 24.02
N GLU A 66 -1.27 14.82 24.27
CA GLU A 66 -0.94 15.71 25.37
C GLU A 66 -1.54 17.11 25.19
N ALA A 67 -1.56 17.63 23.96
CA ALA A 67 -2.23 18.90 23.63
C ALA A 67 -3.74 18.83 23.86
N ALA A 68 -4.39 17.74 23.43
CA ALA A 68 -5.82 17.52 23.68
C ALA A 68 -6.12 17.35 25.18
N ALA A 69 -5.29 16.61 25.91
CA ALA A 69 -5.42 16.44 27.36
C ALA A 69 -5.29 17.78 28.09
N ARG A 70 -4.32 18.61 27.70
CA ARG A 70 -4.12 19.95 28.27
C ARG A 70 -5.31 20.87 28.01
N ALA A 71 -5.92 20.79 26.83
CA ALA A 71 -7.14 21.55 26.51
C ALA A 71 -8.35 21.13 27.38
N LEU A 72 -8.40 19.87 27.80
CA LEU A 72 -9.37 19.34 28.76
C LEU A 72 -9.01 19.65 30.23
N GLY A 73 -7.94 20.42 30.48
CA GLY A 73 -7.47 20.75 31.83
C GLY A 73 -6.71 19.62 32.53
N LEU A 74 -6.40 18.52 31.81
CA LEU A 74 -5.60 17.43 32.34
C LEU A 74 -4.12 17.85 32.38
N ARG A 75 -3.41 17.40 33.42
CA ARG A 75 -2.00 17.73 33.67
C ARG A 75 -1.18 16.43 33.70
N PRO A 76 0.05 16.41 33.17
CA PRO A 76 0.90 15.24 33.22
C PRO A 76 1.14 14.78 34.65
N VAL A 77 1.26 13.47 34.82
CA VAL A 77 1.50 12.82 36.11
C VAL A 77 2.82 13.33 36.70
N ASP A 78 2.74 13.91 37.90
CA ASP A 78 3.89 14.38 38.67
C ASP A 78 4.35 13.27 39.61
N ALA A 79 5.60 12.81 39.42
CA ALA A 79 6.20 11.76 40.23
C ALA A 79 6.20 12.07 41.73
N ALA A 80 6.20 13.36 42.13
CA ALA A 80 6.11 13.78 43.52
C ALA A 80 4.69 13.66 44.11
N ARG A 81 3.65 13.46 43.29
CA ARG A 81 2.24 13.34 43.70
C ARG A 81 1.60 11.99 43.40
N THR A 82 2.32 11.08 42.74
CA THR A 82 1.84 9.71 42.50
C THR A 82 2.31 8.75 43.58
N VAL A 83 1.34 8.14 44.26
CA VAL A 83 1.57 7.01 45.16
C VAL A 83 1.25 5.74 44.37
N PHE A 84 2.26 4.90 44.13
CA PHE A 84 2.06 3.57 43.59
C PHE A 84 1.48 2.68 44.69
N LEU A 85 0.20 2.35 44.60
CA LEU A 85 -0.36 1.31 45.45
C LEU A 85 0.12 -0.05 44.90
N PRO A 86 0.70 -0.93 45.74
CA PRO A 86 0.85 -2.32 45.36
C PRO A 86 -0.56 -2.84 45.06
N ALA A 87 -0.75 -3.40 43.87
CA ALA A 87 -1.99 -4.08 43.53
C ALA A 87 -2.21 -5.15 44.60
N THR A 88 -3.08 -4.87 45.57
CA THR A 88 -3.63 -5.93 46.42
C THR A 88 -4.50 -6.73 45.47
N ALA A 89 -3.90 -7.76 44.87
CA ALA A 89 -4.67 -8.86 44.32
C ALA A 89 -5.63 -9.25 45.43
N GLY A 90 -6.92 -9.03 45.18
CA GLY A 90 -7.96 -9.15 46.18
C GLY A 90 -7.75 -10.41 46.99
N GLN A 91 -7.56 -10.25 48.29
CA GLN A 91 -7.77 -11.33 49.23
C GLN A 91 -9.26 -11.68 49.16
N PRO A 92 -9.65 -12.85 48.63
CA PRO A 92 -10.99 -13.35 48.83
C PRO A 92 -10.93 -14.16 50.12
N GLU A 93 -11.19 -13.51 51.24
CA GLU A 93 -11.67 -14.20 52.45
C GLU A 93 -13.17 -13.91 52.52
N PRO A 94 -14.00 -14.97 52.51
CA PRO A 94 -14.64 -15.29 53.77
C PRO A 94 -14.64 -16.79 54.08
N SER A 95 -14.11 -17.12 55.26
CA SER A 95 -14.74 -17.91 56.32
C SER A 95 -15.92 -18.82 55.92
N GLY A 96 -15.74 -20.14 56.09
CA GLY A 96 -16.83 -21.11 55.92
C GLY A 96 -16.42 -22.57 56.17
N ALA A 97 -16.20 -22.88 57.45
CA ALA A 97 -16.36 -24.18 58.12
C ALA A 97 -16.54 -25.49 57.34
N ALA A 98 -15.83 -26.50 57.87
CA ALA A 98 -16.32 -27.84 58.23
C ALA A 98 -15.96 -29.03 57.32
N LYS A 99 -15.25 -29.94 58.01
CA LYS A 99 -15.14 -31.39 57.85
C LYS A 99 -14.04 -31.94 56.95
#